data_AF-A0A7W8NKJ5-F1
#
_entry.id   AF-A0A7W8NKJ5-F1
#
_cell.length_a   1.000
_cell.length_b   1.000
_cell.length_c   1.000
_cell.angle_alpha   90.00
_cell.angle_beta   90.00
_cell.angle_gamma   90.00
#
_symmetry.space_group_name_H-M   'P 1'
#
loop_
_entity.id
_entity.type
_entity.pdbx_description
1 polymer ?
#
loop_
_entity_poly.entity_id
_entity_poly.type
_entity_poly.pdbx_seq_one_letter_code
_entity_poly.pdbx_strand_id
1 'polypeptide(L)'
;MAHIKQAGILAPASDAIHDADVIMTAAVVGHAYSRLSNNSNCAFDFEADADPGEDARMAGNWERHKRAVAKINKALETKGGKYGKPGAGKEAIVGITPAYDRNGNIMRITGGAGDLPLDSQLRYNPPLPADLAGSQLYQLATEHTVGYQGRGAYTGFIQGRESGQSNLFSTYRQRVPGTFGRRWLPSVKPNDNGSPIGKGETERIWGMIASNQAQGKLKKDGMYFQDQDTARGANGLTTDDIVGYTHGMIQAIYDVEMWKLVNPHQHAGTPYEIAVGTQTTKLASCFTCAIFMQANGYPASATHLGRGESWLPLYAENGKSKQDQTRSACNDKWASYCKLIIDEGIACIENRLATDKHKASMRSLKDYLARKAPLDYANLVLDAVTVHEHEVVRVDRTLLA
;
A
#
# COMPACT_ATOMS: atom_id res chain seq x y z
N MET A 1 19.40 6.33 -14.33
CA MET A 1 19.65 7.57 -13.56
C MET A 1 19.76 7.14 -12.11
N ALA A 2 20.86 7.44 -11.44
CA ALA A 2 21.20 6.92 -10.12
C ALA A 2 20.28 7.49 -9.02
N HIS A 3 20.12 6.73 -7.93
CA HIS A 3 19.44 7.19 -6.71
C HIS A 3 19.93 8.58 -6.28
N ILE A 4 19.02 9.44 -5.85
CA ILE A 4 19.38 10.80 -5.38
C ILE A 4 19.64 10.74 -3.88
N LYS A 5 20.90 11.03 -3.51
CA LYS A 5 21.34 11.08 -2.11
C LYS A 5 21.17 12.51 -1.56
N GLN A 6 20.19 12.71 -0.68
CA GLN A 6 19.93 14.02 -0.06
C GLN A 6 19.16 13.87 1.27
N ALA A 7 19.08 14.93 2.08
CA ALA A 7 18.51 14.83 3.42
C ALA A 7 16.98 14.65 3.40
N GLY A 8 16.26 15.52 2.69
CA GLY A 8 14.82 15.42 2.52
C GLY A 8 14.42 14.66 1.26
N ILE A 9 13.17 14.22 1.17
CA ILE A 9 12.66 13.54 -0.02
C ILE A 9 12.49 14.55 -1.15
N LEU A 10 12.06 15.77 -0.87
CA LEU A 10 11.67 16.75 -1.90
C LEU A 10 12.84 17.66 -2.30
N ALA A 11 13.69 18.04 -1.36
CA ALA A 11 14.83 18.92 -1.59
C ALA A 11 16.01 18.58 -0.66
N PRO A 12 17.25 19.02 -0.99
CA PRO A 12 18.41 18.79 -0.12
C PRO A 12 18.29 19.36 1.30
N ALA A 13 17.54 20.44 1.46
CA ALA A 13 17.35 21.14 2.74
C ALA A 13 16.01 20.81 3.44
N SER A 14 15.15 19.97 2.85
CA SER A 14 13.89 19.59 3.47
C SER A 14 14.07 18.44 4.46
N ASP A 15 13.06 18.20 5.29
CA ASP A 15 13.04 17.14 6.29
C ASP A 15 12.25 15.94 5.78
N ALA A 16 12.88 14.75 5.73
CA ALA A 16 12.27 13.57 5.13
C ALA A 16 10.98 13.11 5.83
N ILE A 17 10.84 13.33 7.15
CA ILE A 17 9.62 12.97 7.89
C ILE A 17 8.49 13.89 7.45
N HIS A 18 8.71 15.21 7.45
CA HIS A 18 7.70 16.18 7.06
C HIS A 18 7.38 16.12 5.56
N ASP A 19 8.36 15.78 4.72
CA ASP A 19 8.14 15.53 3.29
C ASP A 19 7.24 14.31 3.08
N ALA A 20 7.55 13.19 3.72
CA ALA A 20 6.75 11.99 3.62
C ALA A 20 5.32 12.20 4.17
N ASP A 21 5.20 12.99 5.25
CA ASP A 21 3.93 13.40 5.83
C ASP A 21 3.04 14.14 4.82
N VAL A 22 3.57 15.17 4.16
CA VAL A 22 2.79 15.96 3.20
C VAL A 22 2.47 15.17 1.92
N ILE A 23 3.40 14.34 1.43
CA ILE A 23 3.20 13.50 0.26
C ILE A 23 2.04 12.53 0.51
N MET A 24 2.11 11.78 1.62
CA MET A 24 1.10 10.76 1.91
C MET A 24 -0.22 11.38 2.34
N THR A 25 -0.21 12.48 3.10
CA THR A 25 -1.45 13.18 3.46
C THR A 25 -2.15 13.72 2.22
N ALA A 26 -1.42 14.29 1.26
CA ALA A 26 -2.00 14.69 -0.03
C ALA A 26 -2.59 13.48 -0.76
N ALA A 27 -1.85 12.38 -0.89
CA ALA A 27 -2.36 11.18 -1.54
C ALA A 27 -3.63 10.62 -0.87
N VAL A 28 -3.67 10.54 0.46
CA VAL A 28 -4.83 10.05 1.24
C VAL A 28 -6.05 10.95 1.06
N VAL A 29 -5.89 12.26 1.24
CA VAL A 29 -7.01 13.22 1.11
C VAL A 29 -7.52 13.27 -0.33
N GLY A 30 -6.62 13.29 -1.32
CA GLY A 30 -7.04 13.30 -2.72
C GLY A 30 -7.61 11.97 -3.20
N HIS A 31 -7.20 10.83 -2.63
CA HIS A 31 -7.88 9.56 -2.84
C HIS A 31 -9.32 9.62 -2.34
N ALA A 32 -9.54 10.16 -1.13
CA ALA A 32 -10.88 10.35 -0.60
C ALA A 32 -11.71 11.27 -1.49
N TYR A 33 -11.17 12.41 -1.92
CA TYR A 33 -11.85 13.32 -2.84
C TYR A 33 -12.20 12.62 -4.17
N SER A 34 -11.24 11.92 -4.78
CA SER A 34 -11.42 11.22 -6.06
C SER A 34 -12.50 10.14 -5.99
N ARG A 35 -12.56 9.34 -4.90
CA ARG A 35 -13.64 8.35 -4.73
C ARG A 35 -14.99 9.03 -4.53
N LEU A 36 -15.06 10.02 -3.64
CA LEU A 36 -16.32 10.70 -3.33
C LEU A 36 -16.85 11.50 -4.52
N SER A 37 -15.99 12.11 -5.35
CA SER A 37 -16.40 12.82 -6.56
C SER A 37 -16.99 11.88 -7.62
N ASN A 38 -16.52 10.64 -7.67
CA ASN A 38 -17.06 9.57 -8.51
C ASN A 38 -18.28 8.84 -7.90
N ASN A 39 -18.89 9.38 -6.85
CA ASN A 39 -20.01 8.76 -6.11
C ASN A 39 -19.67 7.39 -5.50
N SER A 40 -18.39 7.11 -5.28
CA SER A 40 -17.95 5.90 -4.60
C SER A 40 -17.80 6.16 -3.10
N ASN A 41 -18.06 5.12 -2.28
CA ASN A 41 -17.82 5.18 -0.84
C ASN A 41 -16.32 5.33 -0.56
N CYS A 42 -15.97 6.09 0.48
CA CYS A 42 -14.61 6.18 0.98
C CYS A 42 -14.60 5.89 2.48
N ALA A 43 -14.09 4.71 2.85
CA ALA A 43 -13.88 4.34 4.25
C ALA A 43 -12.39 4.11 4.50
N PHE A 44 -11.93 4.62 5.63
CA PHE A 44 -10.62 4.26 6.17
C PHE A 44 -10.86 3.40 7.40
N ASP A 45 -10.53 2.13 7.28
CA ASP A 45 -10.89 1.12 8.26
C ASP A 45 -9.83 1.05 9.37
N PHE A 46 -10.32 1.05 10.61
CA PHE A 46 -9.52 0.80 11.79
C PHE A 46 -9.30 -0.70 11.95
N GLU A 47 -8.04 -1.10 12.13
CA GLU A 47 -7.68 -2.48 12.41
C GLU A 47 -7.93 -2.79 13.88
N ALA A 48 -8.97 -3.57 14.15
CA ALA A 48 -9.31 -4.01 15.49
C ALA A 48 -8.87 -5.47 15.69
N ASP A 49 -7.96 -5.72 16.65
CA ASP A 49 -7.52 -7.09 17.01
C ASP A 49 -8.57 -7.83 17.88
N ALA A 50 -9.49 -7.08 18.50
CA ALA A 50 -10.65 -7.52 19.30
C ALA A 50 -11.73 -6.40 19.27
N ASP A 51 -12.86 -6.57 19.94
CA ASP A 51 -13.86 -5.49 20.05
C ASP A 51 -13.21 -4.24 20.72
N PRO A 52 -13.27 -3.01 20.14
CA PRO A 52 -12.52 -1.83 20.62
C PRO A 52 -12.76 -1.40 22.07
N GLY A 53 -13.73 -2.00 22.76
CA GLY A 53 -14.04 -1.74 24.17
C GLY A 53 -13.16 -2.48 25.19
N GLU A 54 -12.37 -3.48 24.78
CA GLU A 54 -11.69 -4.38 25.72
C GLU A 54 -10.17 -4.10 25.94
N ASP A 55 -9.52 -3.30 25.08
CA ASP A 55 -8.10 -2.92 25.21
C ASP A 55 -7.92 -1.38 25.18
N ALA A 56 -7.37 -0.81 26.25
CA ALA A 56 -7.10 0.63 26.37
C ALA A 56 -6.16 1.18 25.27
N ARG A 57 -5.26 0.37 24.72
CA ARG A 57 -4.42 0.75 23.56
C ARG A 57 -5.26 0.89 22.30
N MET A 58 -6.27 0.03 22.14
CA MET A 58 -7.21 0.10 21.02
C MET A 58 -8.07 1.35 21.10
N ALA A 59 -8.53 1.74 22.30
CA ALA A 59 -9.25 2.99 22.49
C ALA A 59 -8.43 4.22 22.05
N GLY A 60 -7.15 4.31 22.44
CA GLY A 60 -6.27 5.41 22.03
C GLY A 60 -6.02 5.47 20.52
N ASN A 61 -5.82 4.31 19.88
CA ASN A 61 -5.63 4.22 18.44
C ASN A 61 -6.93 4.52 17.68
N TRP A 62 -8.09 4.10 18.20
CA TRP A 62 -9.41 4.41 17.65
C TRP A 62 -9.69 5.91 17.65
N GLU A 63 -9.42 6.61 18.77
CA GLU A 63 -9.58 8.06 18.84
C GLU A 63 -8.66 8.78 17.84
N ARG A 64 -7.42 8.30 17.68
CA ARG A 64 -6.51 8.84 16.64
C ARG A 64 -7.09 8.65 15.25
N HIS A 65 -7.64 7.48 14.95
CA HIS A 65 -8.23 7.18 13.65
C HIS A 65 -9.43 8.07 13.36
N LYS A 66 -10.34 8.23 14.32
CA LYS A 66 -11.46 9.18 14.22
C LYS A 66 -11.00 10.62 13.98
N ARG A 67 -10.00 11.09 14.72
CA ARG A 67 -9.44 12.44 14.53
C ARG A 67 -8.81 12.61 13.15
N ALA A 68 -8.05 11.63 12.66
CA ALA A 68 -7.45 11.68 11.34
C ALA A 68 -8.52 11.77 10.24
N VAL A 69 -9.58 10.93 10.30
CA VAL A 69 -10.69 10.97 9.33
C VAL A 69 -11.49 12.28 9.44
N ALA A 70 -11.70 12.80 10.65
CA ALA A 70 -12.32 14.11 10.84
C ALA A 70 -11.50 15.22 10.15
N LYS A 71 -10.17 15.20 10.29
CA LYS A 71 -9.25 16.13 9.61
C LYS A 71 -9.27 15.98 8.10
N ILE A 72 -9.36 14.76 7.57
CA ILE A 72 -9.56 14.50 6.13
C ILE A 72 -10.86 15.17 5.67
N ASN A 73 -11.98 14.91 6.33
CA ASN A 73 -13.27 15.52 6.01
C ASN A 73 -13.22 17.03 6.07
N LYS A 74 -12.57 17.58 7.10
CA LYS A 74 -12.38 19.01 7.23
C LYS A 74 -11.65 19.54 6.00
N ALA A 75 -10.54 18.91 5.58
CA ALA A 75 -9.82 19.28 4.36
C ALA A 75 -10.68 19.21 3.08
N LEU A 76 -11.53 18.20 2.94
CA LEU A 76 -12.44 18.06 1.80
C LEU A 76 -13.45 19.22 1.67
N GLU A 77 -13.83 19.88 2.76
CA GLU A 77 -14.73 21.04 2.72
C GLU A 77 -14.20 22.21 1.85
N THR A 78 -12.89 22.28 1.61
CA THR A 78 -12.29 23.29 0.70
C THR A 78 -12.82 23.20 -0.73
N LYS A 79 -13.31 22.02 -1.14
CA LYS A 79 -13.94 21.81 -2.44
C LYS A 79 -15.39 22.29 -2.50
N GLY A 80 -15.93 22.77 -1.36
CA GLY A 80 -17.28 23.32 -1.26
C GLY A 80 -18.39 22.28 -1.35
N GLY A 81 -19.63 22.75 -1.50
CA GLY A 81 -20.81 21.89 -1.65
C GLY A 81 -21.05 20.98 -0.45
N LYS A 82 -21.09 19.67 -0.70
CA LYS A 82 -21.37 18.61 0.29
C LYS A 82 -20.12 17.92 0.83
N TYR A 83 -18.95 18.17 0.26
CA TYR A 83 -17.73 17.44 0.59
C TYR A 83 -17.32 17.64 2.05
N GLY A 84 -17.01 16.53 2.73
CA GLY A 84 -16.58 16.51 4.13
C GLY A 84 -17.69 16.77 5.16
N LYS A 85 -18.92 17.05 4.73
CA LYS A 85 -20.04 17.34 5.64
C LYS A 85 -20.70 16.04 6.10
N PRO A 86 -20.81 15.77 7.41
CA PRO A 86 -21.47 14.56 7.91
C PRO A 86 -22.90 14.40 7.40
N GLY A 87 -23.28 13.20 6.98
CA GLY A 87 -24.61 12.86 6.50
C GLY A 87 -24.93 13.38 5.10
N ALA A 88 -23.96 13.98 4.38
CA ALA A 88 -24.18 14.54 3.06
C ALA A 88 -23.90 13.53 1.93
N GLY A 89 -23.41 12.32 2.26
CA GLY A 89 -23.03 11.28 1.31
C GLY A 89 -21.76 11.60 0.53
N LYS A 90 -20.95 12.55 1.04
CA LYS A 90 -19.72 13.07 0.42
C LYS A 90 -18.61 13.23 1.46
N GLU A 91 -18.64 12.40 2.49
CA GLU A 91 -17.65 12.33 3.55
C GLU A 91 -16.86 11.01 3.48
N ALA A 92 -15.59 11.08 3.87
CA ALA A 92 -14.83 9.90 4.24
C ALA A 92 -15.33 9.41 5.60
N ILE A 93 -15.51 8.11 5.76
CA ILE A 93 -15.99 7.52 7.01
C ILE A 93 -14.91 6.69 7.70
N VAL A 94 -15.08 6.57 9.01
CA VAL A 94 -14.31 5.68 9.85
C VAL A 94 -14.98 4.31 9.77
N GLY A 95 -14.30 3.33 9.19
CA GLY A 95 -14.76 1.93 9.23
C GLY A 95 -14.02 1.13 10.30
N ILE A 96 -14.45 -0.10 10.51
CA ILE A 96 -13.76 -1.10 11.33
C ILE A 96 -13.54 -2.30 10.42
N THR A 97 -12.30 -2.77 10.34
CA THR A 97 -12.02 -3.99 9.57
C THR A 97 -12.75 -5.15 10.23
N PRO A 98 -13.39 -6.04 9.46
CA PRO A 98 -13.92 -7.28 10.01
C PRO A 98 -12.83 -8.00 10.81
N ALA A 99 -13.18 -8.46 12.01
CA ALA A 99 -12.27 -9.28 12.79
C ALA A 99 -12.00 -10.58 12.02
N TYR A 100 -10.72 -10.90 11.86
CA TYR A 100 -10.28 -12.18 11.34
C TYR A 100 -10.72 -13.29 12.32
N ASP A 101 -11.73 -14.05 11.94
CA ASP A 101 -12.17 -15.20 12.72
C ASP A 101 -11.36 -16.44 12.31
N ARG A 102 -10.36 -16.78 13.14
CA ARG A 102 -9.54 -18.00 12.99
C ARG A 102 -10.37 -19.29 13.02
N ASN A 103 -11.61 -19.24 13.50
CA ASN A 103 -12.54 -20.37 13.50
C ASN A 103 -13.38 -20.47 12.21
N GLY A 104 -13.04 -19.70 11.17
CA GLY A 104 -13.34 -20.04 9.77
C GLY A 104 -14.38 -19.18 9.06
N ASN A 105 -14.90 -18.09 9.65
CA ASN A 105 -16.03 -17.38 9.04
C ASN A 105 -15.66 -16.14 8.21
N ILE A 106 -14.54 -15.46 8.48
CA ILE A 106 -14.08 -14.28 7.72
C ILE A 106 -12.55 -14.28 7.61
N MET A 107 -12.03 -14.64 6.43
CA MET A 107 -10.60 -14.88 6.20
C MET A 107 -10.03 -14.15 4.97
N ARG A 108 -10.82 -13.30 4.28
CA ARG A 108 -10.53 -12.89 2.90
C ARG A 108 -10.76 -11.40 2.62
N ILE A 109 -9.89 -10.84 1.77
CA ILE A 109 -10.06 -9.58 1.06
C ILE A 109 -10.25 -9.92 -0.42
N THR A 110 -11.20 -9.27 -1.09
CA THR A 110 -11.45 -9.47 -2.52
C THR A 110 -11.23 -8.19 -3.29
N GLY A 111 -10.47 -8.26 -4.38
CA GLY A 111 -10.33 -7.13 -5.30
C GLY A 111 -11.67 -6.86 -6.00
N GLY A 112 -12.14 -5.61 -5.97
CA GLY A 112 -13.37 -5.20 -6.66
C GLY A 112 -14.59 -5.02 -5.76
N ALA A 113 -14.55 -5.48 -4.51
CA ALA A 113 -15.66 -5.32 -3.57
C ALA A 113 -15.67 -3.94 -2.86
N GLY A 114 -14.64 -3.10 -3.07
CA GLY A 114 -14.53 -1.77 -2.47
C GLY A 114 -15.62 -0.78 -2.86
N ASP A 115 -16.34 -1.04 -3.96
CA ASP A 115 -17.44 -0.20 -4.43
C ASP A 115 -18.81 -0.65 -3.93
N LEU A 116 -18.90 -1.80 -3.25
CA LEU A 116 -20.14 -2.23 -2.60
C LEU A 116 -20.51 -1.28 -1.45
N PRO A 117 -21.82 -1.20 -1.09
CA PRO A 117 -22.24 -0.53 0.14
C PRO A 117 -21.45 -1.02 1.36
N LEU A 118 -21.21 -0.13 2.32
CA LEU A 118 -20.39 -0.43 3.51
C LEU A 118 -21.05 -1.44 4.45
N ASP A 119 -22.38 -1.51 4.42
CA ASP A 119 -23.22 -2.47 5.12
C ASP A 119 -23.40 -3.80 4.35
N SER A 120 -22.83 -3.92 3.15
CA SER A 120 -22.92 -5.15 2.37
C SER A 120 -22.05 -6.25 3.00
N GLN A 121 -22.68 -7.37 3.36
CA GLN A 121 -21.96 -8.57 3.82
C GLN A 121 -20.96 -9.08 2.76
N LEU A 122 -21.28 -8.90 1.49
CA LEU A 122 -20.44 -9.32 0.36
C LEU A 122 -19.19 -8.44 0.19
N ARG A 123 -19.16 -7.26 0.81
CA ARG A 123 -17.97 -6.38 0.80
C ARG A 123 -16.79 -7.07 1.50
N TYR A 124 -17.07 -7.69 2.63
CA TYR A 124 -16.06 -8.20 3.55
C TYR A 124 -16.00 -9.73 3.63
N ASN A 125 -17.08 -10.42 3.26
CA ASN A 125 -17.13 -11.88 3.23
C ASN A 125 -17.83 -12.37 1.95
N PRO A 126 -17.16 -12.29 0.79
CA PRO A 126 -17.73 -12.86 -0.42
C PRO A 126 -17.83 -14.38 -0.31
N PRO A 127 -18.75 -15.04 -1.05
CA PRO A 127 -18.91 -16.49 -1.02
C PRO A 127 -17.59 -17.23 -1.25
N LEU A 128 -17.48 -18.45 -0.72
CA LEU A 128 -16.33 -19.32 -1.01
C LEU A 128 -16.24 -19.60 -2.52
N PRO A 129 -15.02 -19.88 -3.03
CA PRO A 129 -14.88 -20.34 -4.40
C PRO A 129 -15.76 -21.54 -4.69
N ALA A 130 -16.64 -21.42 -5.70
CA ALA A 130 -17.48 -22.53 -6.14
C ALA A 130 -16.68 -23.57 -6.94
N ASP A 131 -15.54 -23.17 -7.51
CA ASP A 131 -14.66 -24.07 -8.26
C ASP A 131 -13.67 -24.79 -7.34
N LEU A 132 -13.46 -26.09 -7.62
CA LEU A 132 -12.59 -26.97 -6.84
C LEU A 132 -11.17 -26.40 -6.67
N ALA A 133 -10.61 -25.82 -7.73
CA ALA A 133 -9.25 -25.30 -7.73
C ALA A 133 -9.12 -24.07 -6.80
N GLY A 134 -10.08 -23.14 -6.85
CA GLY A 134 -10.17 -22.03 -5.90
C GLY A 134 -10.36 -22.50 -4.46
N SER A 135 -11.19 -23.52 -4.23
CA SER A 135 -11.39 -24.09 -2.89
C SER A 135 -10.12 -24.76 -2.35
N GLN A 136 -9.35 -25.45 -3.20
CA GLN A 136 -8.08 -26.07 -2.83
C GLN A 136 -7.00 -25.03 -2.52
N LEU A 137 -6.89 -23.98 -3.33
CA LEU A 137 -5.96 -22.87 -3.04
C LEU A 137 -6.32 -22.14 -1.76
N TYR A 138 -7.62 -21.96 -1.50
CA TYR A 138 -8.10 -21.42 -0.23
C TYR A 138 -7.66 -22.29 0.95
N GLN A 139 -7.91 -23.60 0.90
CA GLN A 139 -7.48 -24.53 1.95
C GLN A 139 -5.96 -24.47 2.15
N LEU A 140 -5.19 -24.54 1.08
CA LEU A 140 -3.72 -24.49 1.12
C LEU A 140 -3.20 -23.18 1.72
N ALA A 141 -3.79 -22.04 1.37
CA ALA A 141 -3.42 -20.75 1.94
C ALA A 141 -3.70 -20.65 3.45
N THR A 142 -4.69 -21.40 3.96
CA THR A 142 -5.00 -21.44 5.40
C THR A 142 -4.13 -22.40 6.20
N GLU A 143 -3.30 -23.21 5.53
CA GLU A 143 -2.33 -24.08 6.20
C GLU A 143 -1.15 -23.26 6.74
N HIS A 144 -0.78 -23.48 8.01
CA HIS A 144 0.32 -22.77 8.68
C HIS A 144 1.72 -23.02 8.09
N THR A 145 1.83 -23.91 7.11
CA THR A 145 3.07 -24.32 6.46
C THR A 145 3.32 -23.62 5.12
N VAL A 146 2.36 -22.83 4.62
CA VAL A 146 2.39 -22.30 3.26
C VAL A 146 2.51 -20.78 3.25
N GLY A 147 3.48 -20.27 2.47
CA GLY A 147 3.69 -18.85 2.25
C GLY A 147 4.38 -18.11 3.40
N TYR A 148 4.53 -16.80 3.26
CA TYR A 148 5.13 -15.95 4.29
C TYR A 148 4.21 -15.82 5.51
N GLN A 149 4.70 -16.06 6.73
CA GLN A 149 3.91 -16.15 7.97
C GLN A 149 4.11 -14.96 8.94
N GLY A 150 5.01 -14.02 8.60
CA GLY A 150 5.35 -12.91 9.47
C GLY A 150 4.42 -11.69 9.36
N ARG A 151 4.95 -10.52 9.68
CA ARG A 151 4.24 -9.24 9.62
C ARG A 151 4.02 -8.81 8.17
N GLY A 152 2.78 -8.55 7.77
CA GLY A 152 2.43 -8.24 6.37
C GLY A 152 2.38 -9.49 5.49
N ALA A 153 2.11 -10.64 6.12
CA ALA A 153 1.87 -11.93 5.49
C ALA A 153 0.52 -11.95 4.79
N TYR A 154 0.50 -11.40 3.59
CA TYR A 154 -0.63 -11.45 2.70
C TYR A 154 -0.32 -12.33 1.51
N THR A 155 -1.18 -13.33 1.28
CA THR A 155 -1.04 -14.25 0.15
C THR A 155 -2.15 -13.99 -0.85
N GLY A 156 -1.76 -13.63 -2.06
CA GLY A 156 -2.66 -13.44 -3.18
C GLY A 156 -2.95 -14.76 -3.87
N PHE A 157 -4.12 -14.89 -4.47
CA PHE A 157 -4.45 -15.99 -5.38
C PHE A 157 -5.54 -15.53 -6.35
N ILE A 158 -5.82 -16.35 -7.35
CA ILE A 158 -6.83 -16.07 -8.37
C ILE A 158 -7.89 -17.14 -8.34
N GLN A 159 -9.12 -16.76 -8.65
CA GLN A 159 -10.27 -17.64 -8.66
C GLN A 159 -11.04 -17.54 -9.98
N GLY A 160 -11.73 -18.62 -10.37
CA GLY A 160 -12.71 -18.57 -11.47
C GLY A 160 -12.10 -18.67 -12.87
N ARG A 161 -10.85 -19.10 -13.02
CA ARG A 161 -10.27 -19.42 -14.33
C ARG A 161 -10.65 -20.84 -14.72
N GLU A 162 -11.18 -21.00 -15.94
CA GLU A 162 -11.60 -22.30 -16.47
C GLU A 162 -10.41 -23.22 -16.80
N SER A 163 -9.27 -22.65 -17.19
CA SER A 163 -8.10 -23.39 -17.69
C SER A 163 -6.82 -23.12 -16.89
N GLY A 164 -6.87 -23.37 -15.58
CA GLY A 164 -5.71 -23.35 -14.69
C GLY A 164 -5.70 -22.19 -13.70
N GLN A 165 -5.20 -22.49 -12.50
CA GLN A 165 -4.91 -21.50 -11.48
C GLN A 165 -3.41 -21.21 -11.42
N SER A 166 -3.05 -19.96 -11.16
CA SER A 166 -1.72 -19.41 -11.45
C SER A 166 -0.77 -19.28 -10.27
N ASN A 167 -1.03 -19.99 -9.16
CA ASN A 167 -0.25 -20.07 -7.91
C ASN A 167 -0.77 -19.21 -6.75
N LEU A 168 -0.20 -19.46 -5.56
CA LEU A 168 -0.25 -18.60 -4.39
C LEU A 168 0.90 -17.57 -4.47
N PHE A 169 0.58 -16.30 -4.26
CA PHE A 169 1.53 -15.19 -4.34
C PHE A 169 1.84 -14.67 -2.95
N SER A 170 2.95 -15.11 -2.35
CA SER A 170 3.41 -14.57 -1.06
C SER A 170 4.09 -13.21 -1.22
N THR A 171 4.05 -12.38 -0.18
CA THR A 171 4.87 -11.16 -0.10
C THR A 171 6.33 -11.48 -0.38
N TYR A 172 6.97 -10.66 -1.22
CA TYR A 172 8.39 -10.85 -1.52
C TYR A 172 9.15 -9.52 -1.60
N ARG A 173 10.46 -9.61 -1.34
CA ARG A 173 11.40 -8.49 -1.35
C ARG A 173 12.15 -8.42 -2.67
N GLN A 174 12.32 -7.20 -3.19
CA GLN A 174 13.17 -6.94 -4.35
C GLN A 174 14.01 -5.67 -4.18
N ARG A 175 15.10 -5.63 -4.92
CA ARG A 175 15.91 -4.43 -5.12
C ARG A 175 15.20 -3.49 -6.09
N VAL A 176 15.10 -2.21 -5.75
CA VAL A 176 14.63 -1.17 -6.67
C VAL A 176 15.64 -1.01 -7.81
N PRO A 177 15.24 -1.18 -9.08
CA PRO A 177 16.19 -1.02 -10.18
C PRO A 177 16.51 0.45 -10.44
N GLY A 178 17.79 0.77 -10.70
CA GLY A 178 18.26 2.14 -10.98
C GLY A 178 17.81 2.74 -12.33
N THR A 179 16.92 2.06 -13.05
CA THR A 179 16.38 2.47 -14.36
C THR A 179 14.97 3.08 -14.25
N PHE A 180 14.24 2.90 -13.15
CA PHE A 180 12.83 3.30 -13.01
C PHE A 180 12.63 4.71 -12.43
N GLY A 181 13.35 5.68 -13.01
CA GLY A 181 13.24 7.09 -12.63
C GLY A 181 13.93 7.43 -11.30
N ARG A 182 13.62 8.62 -10.78
CA ARG A 182 14.20 9.13 -9.53
C ARG A 182 13.72 8.32 -8.33
N ARG A 183 14.65 7.86 -7.50
CA ARG A 183 14.37 7.31 -6.17
C ARG A 183 15.30 7.94 -5.13
N TRP A 184 14.77 8.20 -3.94
CA TRP A 184 15.48 8.90 -2.87
C TRP A 184 16.24 7.94 -1.96
N LEU A 185 17.49 8.31 -1.66
CA LEU A 185 18.29 7.74 -0.58
C LEU A 185 18.61 8.83 0.44
N PRO A 186 18.41 8.59 1.74
CA PRO A 186 18.77 9.56 2.76
C PRO A 186 20.28 9.77 2.81
N SER A 187 20.75 11.02 2.65
CA SER A 187 22.13 11.38 3.01
C SER A 187 22.32 11.47 4.54
N VAL A 188 21.23 11.76 5.26
CA VAL A 188 21.15 11.73 6.72
C VAL A 188 20.13 10.65 7.10
N LYS A 189 20.59 9.61 7.79
CA LYS A 189 19.80 8.41 8.09
C LYS A 189 18.67 8.77 9.09
N PRO A 190 17.38 8.73 8.69
CA PRO A 190 16.30 8.98 9.63
C PRO A 190 16.22 7.84 10.66
N ASN A 191 15.87 8.17 11.90
CA ASN A 191 15.60 7.17 12.93
C ASN A 191 14.12 6.75 12.86
N ASP A 192 13.79 5.84 11.95
CA ASP A 192 12.41 5.47 11.58
C ASP A 192 12.03 4.02 11.95
N ASN A 193 13.01 3.15 12.17
CA ASN A 193 12.76 1.72 12.44
C ASN A 193 13.70 1.10 13.49
N GLY A 194 14.36 1.91 14.32
CA GLY A 194 15.21 1.47 15.42
C GLY A 194 16.54 0.79 15.02
N SER A 195 16.70 0.38 13.77
CA SER A 195 17.95 -0.14 13.21
C SER A 195 18.62 0.89 12.29
N PRO A 196 19.91 1.23 12.53
CA PRO A 196 20.64 2.15 11.67
C PRO A 196 20.88 1.58 10.27
N ILE A 197 21.12 2.44 9.29
CA ILE A 197 21.40 2.00 7.92
C ILE A 197 22.84 1.52 7.80
N GLY A 198 23.06 0.31 7.29
CA GLY A 198 24.39 -0.26 7.11
C GLY A 198 24.38 -1.77 6.84
N LYS A 199 25.55 -2.40 6.92
CA LYS A 199 25.78 -3.82 6.57
C LYS A 199 25.99 -4.72 7.80
N GLY A 200 26.18 -4.15 8.98
CA GLY A 200 26.30 -4.90 10.23
C GLY A 200 25.00 -5.63 10.57
N GLU A 201 25.09 -6.63 11.45
CA GLU A 201 23.98 -7.51 11.81
C GLU A 201 22.76 -6.77 12.39
N THR A 202 23.02 -5.75 13.21
CA THR A 202 22.01 -4.88 13.83
C THR A 202 21.57 -3.73 12.94
N GLU A 203 22.27 -3.52 11.83
CA GLU A 203 21.97 -2.50 10.83
C GLU A 203 21.01 -3.05 9.77
N ARG A 204 20.60 -2.21 8.81
CA ARG A 204 19.72 -2.60 7.70
C ARG A 204 20.03 -1.84 6.41
N ILE A 205 19.64 -2.38 5.26
CA ILE A 205 19.65 -1.63 3.99
C ILE A 205 18.41 -0.72 3.92
N TRP A 206 18.51 0.41 3.20
CA TRP A 206 17.39 1.35 3.08
C TRP A 206 16.15 0.65 2.52
N GLY A 207 15.02 0.86 3.20
CA GLY A 207 13.75 0.21 2.91
C GLY A 207 13.54 -1.17 3.58
N MET A 208 14.54 -1.78 4.21
CA MET A 208 14.32 -3.05 4.93
C MET A 208 13.44 -2.85 6.17
N ILE A 209 12.47 -3.76 6.38
CA ILE A 209 11.57 -3.74 7.55
C ILE A 209 12.18 -4.27 8.85
N ALA A 210 13.38 -4.87 8.78
CA ALA A 210 14.09 -5.40 9.93
C ALA A 210 15.61 -5.37 9.71
N SER A 211 16.39 -5.61 10.77
CA SER A 211 17.85 -5.69 10.68
C SER A 211 18.32 -6.82 9.75
N ASN A 212 19.58 -6.76 9.33
CA ASN A 212 20.22 -7.76 8.47
C ASN A 212 20.16 -9.16 9.12
N GLN A 213 20.37 -9.26 10.45
CA GLN A 213 20.23 -10.51 11.21
C GLN A 213 18.81 -11.07 11.16
N ALA A 214 17.79 -10.21 11.28
CA ALA A 214 16.39 -10.61 11.28
C ALA A 214 15.90 -11.10 9.90
N GLN A 215 16.57 -10.72 8.81
CA GLN A 215 16.22 -11.19 7.45
C GLN A 215 16.27 -12.71 7.32
N GLY A 216 17.18 -13.39 8.04
CA GLY A 216 17.26 -14.85 8.03
C GLY A 216 16.00 -15.52 8.60
N LYS A 217 15.38 -14.90 9.61
CA LYS A 217 14.09 -15.36 10.14
C LYS A 217 12.96 -15.12 9.14
N LEU A 218 12.88 -13.92 8.55
CA LEU A 218 11.84 -13.59 7.56
C LEU A 218 11.85 -14.57 6.35
N LYS A 219 13.03 -14.99 5.91
CA LYS A 219 13.19 -16.00 4.86
C LYS A 219 12.69 -17.37 5.30
N LYS A 220 13.03 -17.81 6.53
CA LYS A 220 12.52 -19.07 7.11
C LYS A 220 11.01 -19.05 7.30
N ASP A 221 10.46 -17.89 7.62
CA ASP A 221 9.02 -17.66 7.74
C ASP A 221 8.33 -17.62 6.37
N GLY A 222 9.03 -17.81 5.24
CA GLY A 222 8.44 -17.97 3.91
C GLY A 222 8.50 -16.74 2.98
N MET A 223 9.15 -15.64 3.39
CA MET A 223 9.32 -14.48 2.49
C MET A 223 10.34 -14.80 1.40
N TYR A 224 9.96 -14.63 0.13
CA TYR A 224 10.89 -14.76 -0.99
C TYR A 224 11.73 -13.49 -1.15
N PHE A 225 13.04 -13.63 -1.33
CA PHE A 225 13.99 -12.52 -1.52
C PHE A 225 14.57 -12.59 -2.92
N GLN A 226 13.95 -11.89 -3.87
CA GLN A 226 14.38 -11.88 -5.27
C GLN A 226 15.81 -11.32 -5.41
N ASP A 227 16.18 -10.35 -4.58
CA ASP A 227 17.52 -9.74 -4.57
C ASP A 227 18.63 -10.67 -4.05
N GLN A 228 18.28 -11.87 -3.56
CA GLN A 228 19.23 -12.91 -3.16
C GLN A 228 19.12 -14.18 -4.03
N ASP A 229 18.33 -14.14 -5.10
CA ASP A 229 18.17 -15.28 -6.00
C ASP A 229 19.39 -15.40 -6.93
N THR A 230 20.32 -16.30 -6.55
CA THR A 230 21.54 -16.56 -7.30
C THR A 230 21.28 -17.19 -8.67
N ALA A 231 20.14 -17.89 -8.85
CA ALA A 231 19.75 -18.43 -10.16
C ALA A 231 19.42 -17.32 -11.16
N ARG A 232 19.11 -16.11 -10.67
CA ARG A 232 18.91 -14.90 -11.47
C ARG A 232 20.16 -14.03 -11.59
N GLY A 233 21.32 -14.51 -11.13
CA GLY A 233 22.59 -13.78 -11.20
C GLY A 233 22.63 -12.53 -10.31
N ALA A 234 21.82 -12.47 -9.25
CA ALA A 234 21.76 -11.31 -8.37
C ALA A 234 23.06 -11.12 -7.57
N ASN A 235 23.57 -9.89 -7.54
CA ASN A 235 24.65 -9.49 -6.65
C ASN A 235 24.11 -9.16 -5.24
N GLY A 236 24.98 -9.20 -4.23
CA GLY A 236 24.63 -8.79 -2.87
C GLY A 236 24.19 -7.32 -2.78
N LEU A 237 23.37 -7.00 -1.77
CA LEU A 237 22.95 -5.62 -1.49
C LEU A 237 24.10 -4.76 -0.95
N THR A 238 24.04 -3.48 -1.26
CA THR A 238 24.94 -2.43 -0.83
C THR A 238 24.18 -1.33 -0.08
N THR A 239 24.88 -0.46 0.61
CA THR A 239 24.26 0.70 1.30
C THR A 239 23.68 1.74 0.34
N ASP A 240 23.97 1.59 -0.95
CA ASP A 240 23.46 2.44 -2.03
C ASP A 240 22.24 1.81 -2.72
N ASP A 241 21.80 0.63 -2.28
CA ASP A 241 20.58 -0.01 -2.75
C ASP A 241 19.37 0.42 -1.91
N ILE A 242 18.21 0.40 -2.56
CA ILE A 242 16.90 0.51 -1.93
C ILE A 242 16.22 -0.84 -2.13
N VAL A 243 15.59 -1.35 -1.09
CA VAL A 243 14.71 -2.52 -1.20
C VAL A 243 13.27 -2.13 -0.90
N GLY A 244 12.35 -2.96 -1.36
CA GLY A 244 10.97 -2.89 -0.91
C GLY A 244 10.23 -4.20 -1.18
N TYR A 245 8.94 -4.17 -0.90
CA TYR A 245 8.12 -5.36 -0.77
C TYR A 245 6.86 -5.24 -1.62
N THR A 246 6.52 -6.32 -2.32
CA THR A 246 5.27 -6.43 -3.07
C THR A 246 4.38 -7.47 -2.41
N HIS A 247 3.16 -7.08 -2.06
CA HIS A 247 2.18 -7.95 -1.42
C HIS A 247 1.50 -8.89 -2.41
N GLY A 248 0.88 -9.95 -1.89
CA GLY A 248 0.22 -10.98 -2.68
C GLY A 248 -0.89 -10.49 -3.60
N MET A 249 -1.82 -9.64 -3.12
CA MET A 249 -2.90 -9.08 -3.95
C MET A 249 -2.36 -8.39 -5.22
N ILE A 250 -1.27 -7.65 -5.08
CA ILE A 250 -0.67 -6.88 -6.18
C ILE A 250 -0.11 -7.82 -7.25
N GLN A 251 0.51 -8.92 -6.83
CA GLN A 251 0.99 -9.97 -7.74
C GLN A 251 -0.18 -10.67 -8.46
N ALA A 252 -1.26 -10.98 -7.73
CA ALA A 252 -2.46 -11.56 -8.31
C ALA A 252 -3.08 -10.63 -9.39
N ILE A 253 -3.12 -9.32 -9.14
CA ILE A 253 -3.60 -8.34 -10.13
C ILE A 253 -2.75 -8.34 -11.39
N TYR A 254 -1.41 -8.34 -11.27
CA TYR A 254 -0.55 -8.45 -12.46
C TYR A 254 -0.84 -9.73 -13.24
N ASP A 255 -1.07 -10.85 -12.57
CA ASP A 255 -1.35 -12.11 -13.25
C ASP A 255 -2.73 -12.12 -13.92
N VAL A 256 -3.77 -11.55 -13.31
CA VAL A 256 -5.08 -11.35 -13.96
C VAL A 256 -4.97 -10.46 -15.20
N GLU A 257 -4.26 -9.34 -15.11
CA GLU A 257 -4.10 -8.43 -16.25
C GLU A 257 -3.26 -9.07 -17.37
N MET A 258 -2.27 -9.89 -17.02
CA MET A 258 -1.47 -10.63 -17.99
C MET A 258 -2.33 -11.69 -18.71
N TRP A 259 -3.20 -12.39 -17.96
CA TRP A 259 -4.14 -13.32 -18.56
C TRP A 259 -5.09 -12.65 -19.54
N LYS A 260 -5.65 -11.48 -19.18
CA LYS A 260 -6.50 -10.70 -20.11
C LYS A 260 -5.76 -10.36 -21.41
N LEU A 261 -4.46 -10.05 -21.32
CA LEU A 261 -3.63 -9.74 -22.48
C LEU A 261 -3.37 -10.97 -23.37
N VAL A 262 -3.17 -12.14 -22.77
CA VAL A 262 -2.82 -13.38 -23.50
C VAL A 262 -4.07 -14.11 -24.00
N ASN A 263 -5.17 -14.06 -23.25
CA ASN A 263 -6.43 -14.78 -23.51
C ASN A 263 -7.64 -13.82 -23.47
N PRO A 264 -7.77 -12.87 -24.41
CA PRO A 264 -8.75 -11.78 -24.34
C PRO A 264 -10.22 -12.21 -24.39
N HIS A 265 -10.51 -13.45 -24.80
CA HIS A 265 -11.86 -14.00 -24.89
C HIS A 265 -12.21 -14.97 -23.76
N GLN A 266 -11.33 -15.12 -22.76
CA GLN A 266 -11.53 -16.00 -21.63
C GLN A 266 -11.68 -15.22 -20.34
N HIS A 267 -12.40 -15.79 -19.37
CA HIS A 267 -12.49 -15.20 -18.04
C HIS A 267 -11.13 -15.25 -17.33
N ALA A 268 -10.57 -14.07 -17.04
CA ALA A 268 -9.24 -13.94 -16.42
C ALA A 268 -9.19 -14.24 -14.92
N GLY A 269 -10.35 -14.56 -14.33
CA GLY A 269 -10.49 -14.76 -12.90
C GLY A 269 -10.53 -13.46 -12.10
N THR A 270 -10.75 -13.62 -10.80
CA THR A 270 -10.82 -12.53 -9.82
C THR A 270 -9.65 -12.67 -8.85
N PRO A 271 -8.91 -11.58 -8.55
CA PRO A 271 -7.82 -11.63 -7.57
C PRO A 271 -8.35 -11.52 -6.14
N TYR A 272 -7.79 -12.33 -5.26
CA TYR A 272 -8.11 -12.40 -3.83
C TYR A 272 -6.83 -12.33 -2.99
N GLU A 273 -6.98 -11.96 -1.72
CA GLU A 273 -5.90 -11.98 -0.73
C GLU A 273 -6.41 -12.60 0.58
N ILE A 274 -5.58 -13.48 1.16
CA ILE A 274 -5.81 -14.12 2.45
C ILE A 274 -4.68 -13.71 3.39
N ALA A 275 -5.04 -13.41 4.63
CA ALA A 275 -4.08 -13.31 5.71
C ALA A 275 -3.69 -14.74 6.15
N VAL A 276 -2.44 -15.14 5.92
CA VAL A 276 -2.00 -16.54 6.13
C VAL A 276 -1.16 -16.74 7.38
N GLY A 277 -0.76 -15.65 8.06
CA GLY A 277 0.21 -15.65 9.15
C GLY A 277 -0.40 -15.53 10.56
N THR A 278 0.36 -15.95 11.57
CA THR A 278 -0.05 -15.79 12.99
C THR A 278 0.08 -14.34 13.50
N GLN A 279 0.87 -13.51 12.81
CA GLN A 279 1.12 -12.11 13.13
C GLN A 279 0.30 -11.13 12.27
N THR A 280 -0.31 -11.59 11.19
CA THR A 280 -1.16 -10.77 10.32
C THR A 280 -2.61 -11.18 10.57
N THR A 281 -3.30 -10.42 11.41
CA THR A 281 -4.71 -10.63 11.82
C THR A 281 -5.69 -9.77 11.03
N LYS A 282 -5.21 -9.11 9.97
CA LYS A 282 -5.86 -7.95 9.37
C LYS A 282 -6.47 -8.33 8.02
N LEU A 283 -7.71 -7.91 7.79
CA LEU A 283 -8.37 -8.03 6.49
C LEU A 283 -8.58 -6.64 5.86
N ALA A 284 -7.51 -5.86 5.78
CA ALA A 284 -7.49 -4.61 5.02
C ALA A 284 -6.20 -4.42 4.24
N SER A 285 -6.34 -3.86 3.04
CA SER A 285 -5.20 -3.49 2.22
C SER A 285 -4.59 -2.19 2.75
N CYS A 286 -3.26 -2.18 2.90
CA CYS A 286 -2.57 -0.93 3.23
C CYS A 286 -2.83 0.12 2.14
N PHE A 287 -2.77 1.40 2.51
CA PHE A 287 -3.14 2.48 1.60
C PHE A 287 -2.44 2.40 0.23
N THR A 288 -1.15 2.03 0.18
CA THR A 288 -0.42 1.84 -1.08
C THR A 288 -0.96 0.70 -1.94
N CYS A 289 -1.34 -0.43 -1.34
CA CYS A 289 -2.03 -1.50 -2.05
C CYS A 289 -3.39 -1.01 -2.57
N ALA A 290 -4.17 -0.32 -1.73
CA ALA A 290 -5.51 0.14 -2.08
C ALA A 290 -5.51 1.12 -3.27
N ILE A 291 -4.55 2.05 -3.36
CA ILE A 291 -4.46 2.96 -4.51
C ILE A 291 -3.96 2.27 -5.78
N PHE A 292 -3.13 1.23 -5.68
CA PHE A 292 -2.75 0.40 -6.84
C PHE A 292 -3.94 -0.42 -7.35
N MET A 293 -4.65 -1.05 -6.42
CA MET A 293 -5.89 -1.78 -6.64
C MET A 293 -6.94 -0.91 -7.34
N GLN A 294 -7.19 0.30 -6.81
CA GLN A 294 -8.08 1.29 -7.39
C GLN A 294 -7.69 1.65 -8.83
N ALA A 295 -6.41 1.96 -9.06
CA ALA A 295 -5.92 2.37 -10.37
C ALA A 295 -6.08 1.28 -11.44
N ASN A 296 -6.10 0.01 -11.02
CA ASN A 296 -6.21 -1.14 -11.91
C ASN A 296 -7.63 -1.71 -11.98
N GLY A 297 -8.63 -1.06 -11.38
CA GLY A 297 -10.03 -1.49 -11.45
C GLY A 297 -10.41 -2.60 -10.48
N TYR A 298 -9.65 -2.78 -9.40
CA TYR A 298 -9.90 -3.78 -8.36
C TYR A 298 -10.03 -3.12 -6.97
N PRO A 299 -10.90 -2.11 -6.77
CA PRO A 299 -10.97 -1.36 -5.51
C PRO A 299 -11.04 -2.26 -4.27
N ALA A 300 -10.22 -1.95 -3.27
CA ALA A 300 -10.09 -2.75 -2.05
C ALA A 300 -11.38 -2.71 -1.22
N SER A 301 -11.84 -3.88 -0.75
CA SER A 301 -12.99 -3.98 0.16
C SER A 301 -12.78 -3.17 1.45
N ALA A 302 -11.54 -3.16 1.94
CA ALA A 302 -11.12 -2.51 3.16
C ALA A 302 -9.77 -1.82 2.93
N THR A 303 -9.66 -0.56 3.34
CA THR A 303 -8.42 0.23 3.26
C THR A 303 -8.05 0.73 4.63
N HIS A 304 -6.90 0.34 5.17
CA HIS A 304 -6.43 0.86 6.45
C HIS A 304 -5.30 1.88 6.28
N LEU A 305 -5.23 2.83 7.22
CA LEU A 305 -4.18 3.84 7.30
C LEU A 305 -3.03 3.38 8.22
N GLY A 306 -2.62 2.11 8.09
CA GLY A 306 -1.48 1.53 8.80
C GLY A 306 -0.14 1.88 8.14
N ARG A 307 0.87 1.01 8.27
CA ARG A 307 2.18 1.24 7.65
C ARG A 307 2.27 0.53 6.30
N GLY A 308 2.57 1.26 5.23
CA GLY A 308 2.89 0.70 3.91
C GLY A 308 4.38 0.41 3.72
N GLU A 309 5.06 -0.12 4.76
CA GLU A 309 6.52 -0.11 4.91
C GLU A 309 7.28 -0.56 3.66
N SER A 310 7.89 0.39 2.97
CA SER A 310 8.67 0.16 1.76
C SER A 310 7.92 -0.66 0.70
N TRP A 311 6.60 -0.46 0.60
CA TRP A 311 5.80 -1.06 -0.45
C TRP A 311 6.27 -0.62 -1.83
N LEU A 312 6.26 -1.52 -2.82
CA LEU A 312 6.54 -1.19 -4.22
C LEU A 312 5.73 -2.06 -5.21
N PRO A 313 5.52 -1.55 -6.44
CA PRO A 313 5.03 -2.36 -7.56
C PRO A 313 6.11 -3.33 -8.08
N LEU A 314 5.70 -4.28 -8.91
CA LEU A 314 6.66 -5.10 -9.66
C LEU A 314 7.24 -4.31 -10.82
N TYR A 315 8.57 -4.37 -10.97
CA TYR A 315 9.26 -3.79 -12.10
C TYR A 315 9.32 -4.76 -13.29
N ALA A 316 9.24 -4.21 -14.50
CA ALA A 316 9.54 -4.96 -15.71
C ALA A 316 11.05 -5.29 -15.73
N GLU A 317 11.40 -6.54 -16.02
CA GLU A 317 12.80 -6.99 -15.99
C GLU A 317 13.54 -6.56 -17.25
N ASN A 318 12.98 -6.86 -18.43
CA ASN A 318 13.60 -6.53 -19.72
C ASN A 318 12.64 -5.88 -20.74
N GLY A 319 11.36 -5.71 -20.37
CA GLY A 319 10.35 -5.03 -21.18
C GLY A 319 9.79 -5.86 -22.34
N LYS A 320 10.29 -7.08 -22.56
CA LYS A 320 9.99 -7.88 -23.76
C LYS A 320 8.89 -8.90 -23.54
N SER A 321 8.77 -9.43 -22.32
CA SER A 321 7.77 -10.46 -22.00
C SER A 321 6.37 -9.86 -21.89
N LYS A 322 5.33 -10.69 -22.05
CA LYS A 322 3.94 -10.29 -21.76
C LYS A 322 3.74 -9.91 -20.30
N GLN A 323 4.48 -10.54 -19.41
CA GLN A 323 4.51 -10.19 -17.99
C GLN A 323 5.07 -8.78 -17.79
N ASP A 324 6.15 -8.43 -18.46
CA ASP A 324 6.74 -7.08 -18.39
C ASP A 324 5.82 -6.02 -18.99
N GLN A 325 5.21 -6.29 -20.15
CA GLN A 325 4.22 -5.39 -20.76
C GLN A 325 3.07 -5.09 -19.80
N THR A 326 2.57 -6.14 -19.13
CA THR A 326 1.49 -6.01 -18.14
C THR A 326 1.95 -5.22 -16.92
N ARG A 327 3.14 -5.53 -16.38
CA ARG A 327 3.70 -4.80 -15.24
C ARG A 327 3.81 -3.32 -15.53
N SER A 328 4.38 -2.95 -16.68
CA SER A 328 4.46 -1.57 -17.14
C SER A 328 3.07 -0.93 -17.24
N ALA A 329 2.11 -1.57 -17.92
CA ALA A 329 0.77 -1.02 -18.08
C ALA A 329 0.04 -0.78 -16.75
N CYS A 330 0.12 -1.72 -15.80
CA CYS A 330 -0.48 -1.54 -14.48
C CYS A 330 0.22 -0.44 -13.66
N ASN A 331 1.55 -0.33 -13.79
CA ASN A 331 2.33 0.70 -13.12
C ASN A 331 2.04 2.09 -13.70
N ASP A 332 1.81 2.21 -15.00
CA ASP A 332 1.46 3.47 -15.66
C ASP A 332 0.07 3.96 -15.22
N LYS A 333 -0.91 3.05 -15.11
CA LYS A 333 -2.22 3.34 -14.51
C LYS A 333 -2.07 3.82 -13.07
N TRP A 334 -1.31 3.09 -12.26
CA TRP A 334 -1.06 3.45 -10.87
C TRP A 334 -0.35 4.80 -10.72
N ALA A 335 0.67 5.08 -11.53
CA ALA A 335 1.37 6.36 -11.54
C ALA A 335 0.45 7.52 -11.94
N SER A 336 -0.41 7.31 -12.93
CA SER A 336 -1.44 8.28 -13.33
C SER A 336 -2.42 8.55 -12.19
N TYR A 337 -2.83 7.51 -11.46
CA TYR A 337 -3.69 7.66 -10.29
C TYR A 337 -2.99 8.38 -9.13
N CYS A 338 -1.72 8.07 -8.84
CA CYS A 338 -0.90 8.80 -7.87
C CYS A 338 -0.82 10.29 -8.20
N LYS A 339 -0.65 10.64 -9.48
CA LYS A 339 -0.68 12.03 -9.92
C LYS A 339 -2.02 12.69 -9.61
N LEU A 340 -3.13 12.07 -10.03
CA LEU A 340 -4.48 12.58 -9.79
C LEU A 340 -4.71 12.86 -8.29
N ILE A 341 -4.44 11.87 -7.44
CA ILE A 341 -4.75 11.99 -6.00
C ILE A 341 -3.81 12.96 -5.29
N ILE A 342 -2.54 13.07 -5.67
CA ILE A 342 -1.65 14.06 -5.04
C ILE A 342 -2.06 15.48 -5.45
N ASP A 343 -2.36 15.72 -6.73
CA ASP A 343 -2.81 17.04 -7.19
C ASP A 343 -4.11 17.48 -6.48
N GLU A 344 -5.09 16.59 -6.42
CA GLU A 344 -6.35 16.85 -5.72
C GLU A 344 -6.16 17.02 -4.21
N GLY A 345 -5.26 16.24 -3.62
CA GLY A 345 -4.88 16.32 -2.22
C GLY A 345 -4.26 17.65 -1.86
N ILE A 346 -3.28 18.12 -2.65
CA ILE A 346 -2.63 19.43 -2.45
C ILE A 346 -3.69 20.54 -2.42
N ALA A 347 -4.61 20.53 -3.39
CA ALA A 347 -5.69 21.50 -3.46
C ALA A 347 -6.62 21.47 -2.24
N CYS A 348 -6.76 20.31 -1.58
CA CYS A 348 -7.57 20.19 -0.37
C CYS A 348 -6.85 20.65 0.91
N ILE A 349 -5.53 20.44 1.00
CA ILE A 349 -4.80 20.55 2.27
C ILE A 349 -3.90 21.77 2.42
N GLU A 350 -3.57 22.49 1.35
CA GLU A 350 -2.51 23.52 1.38
C GLU A 350 -2.70 24.61 2.44
N ASN A 351 -3.95 24.98 2.74
CA ASN A 351 -4.30 26.00 3.73
C ASN A 351 -4.64 25.40 5.12
N ARG A 352 -4.34 24.13 5.34
CA ARG A 352 -4.73 23.37 6.54
C ARG A 352 -3.58 22.61 7.18
N LEU A 353 -2.36 23.03 6.92
CA LEU A 353 -1.15 22.38 7.44
C LEU A 353 -0.88 22.81 8.88
N ALA A 354 -0.62 21.84 9.76
CA ALA A 354 -0.54 22.03 11.21
C ALA A 354 0.69 22.83 11.68
N THR A 355 1.80 22.74 10.95
CA THR A 355 3.08 23.35 11.37
C THR A 355 3.76 24.07 10.20
N ASP A 356 4.67 25.00 10.52
CA ASP A 356 5.46 25.69 9.49
C ASP A 356 6.44 24.75 8.76
N LYS A 357 6.85 23.65 9.40
CA LYS A 357 7.64 22.60 8.73
C LYS A 357 6.82 21.88 7.66
N HIS A 358 5.56 21.51 7.96
CA HIS A 358 4.65 20.95 6.95
C HIS A 358 4.35 21.94 5.83
N LYS A 359 4.16 23.23 6.14
CA LYS A 359 4.01 24.29 5.11
C LYS A 359 5.25 24.40 4.21
N ALA A 360 6.45 24.32 4.78
CA ALA A 360 7.70 24.33 4.02
C ALA A 360 7.80 23.10 3.10
N SER A 361 7.55 21.89 3.60
CA SER A 361 7.53 20.67 2.79
C SER A 361 6.44 20.71 1.70
N MET A 362 5.27 21.29 1.98
CA MET A 362 4.22 21.49 0.96
C MET A 362 4.68 22.41 -0.17
N ARG A 363 5.39 23.51 0.14
CA ARG A 363 5.99 24.36 -0.91
C ARG A 363 6.98 23.57 -1.74
N SER A 364 7.89 22.82 -1.11
CA SER A 364 8.84 21.95 -1.80
C SER A 364 8.15 20.87 -2.64
N LEU A 365 7.00 20.35 -2.21
CA LEU A 365 6.21 19.39 -2.97
C LEU A 365 5.67 20.04 -4.25
N LYS A 366 5.04 21.21 -4.13
CA LYS A 366 4.52 21.97 -5.28
C LYS A 366 5.63 22.35 -6.27
N ASP A 367 6.77 22.81 -5.75
CA ASP A 367 7.94 23.17 -6.55
C ASP A 367 8.51 21.95 -7.27
N TYR A 368 8.65 20.82 -6.57
CA TYR A 368 9.15 19.57 -7.16
C TYR A 368 8.23 19.07 -8.28
N LEU A 369 6.91 19.14 -8.08
CA LEU A 369 5.91 18.60 -9.00
C LEU A 369 5.63 19.48 -10.23
N ALA A 370 6.16 20.70 -10.26
CA ALA A 370 6.02 21.61 -11.39
C ALA A 370 6.52 20.95 -12.69
N ARG A 371 5.57 20.58 -13.56
CA ARG A 371 5.79 19.90 -14.86
C ARG A 371 6.40 18.50 -14.76
N LYS A 372 6.09 17.75 -13.69
CA LYS A 372 6.50 16.34 -13.54
C LYS A 372 5.55 15.36 -14.22
N ALA A 373 6.10 14.21 -14.62
CA ALA A 373 5.36 13.13 -15.23
C ALA A 373 4.70 12.26 -14.14
N PRO A 374 3.66 11.47 -14.45
CA PRO A 374 2.99 10.62 -13.46
C PRO A 374 3.93 9.71 -12.65
N LEU A 375 4.99 9.17 -13.28
CA LEU A 375 5.96 8.31 -12.60
C LEU A 375 6.70 9.04 -11.46
N ASP A 376 6.95 10.34 -11.58
CA ASP A 376 7.56 11.12 -10.51
C ASP A 376 6.65 11.18 -9.27
N TYR A 377 5.34 11.30 -9.46
CA TYR A 377 4.34 11.28 -8.37
C TYR A 377 4.30 9.90 -7.69
N ALA A 378 4.27 8.83 -8.48
CA ALA A 378 4.37 7.47 -7.95
C ALA A 378 5.66 7.27 -7.15
N ASN A 379 6.81 7.70 -7.66
CA ASN A 379 8.08 7.57 -6.96
C ASN A 379 8.12 8.36 -5.66
N LEU A 380 7.44 9.51 -5.55
CA LEU A 380 7.29 10.19 -4.26
C LEU A 380 6.52 9.37 -3.24
N VAL A 381 5.44 8.69 -3.65
CA VAL A 381 4.71 7.75 -2.77
C VAL A 381 5.65 6.64 -2.30
N LEU A 382 6.43 6.05 -3.21
CA LEU A 382 7.40 5.00 -2.86
C LEU A 382 8.48 5.49 -1.90
N ASP A 383 9.03 6.68 -2.14
CA ASP A 383 10.04 7.28 -1.27
C ASP A 383 9.43 7.61 0.11
N ALA A 384 8.21 8.14 0.17
CA ALA A 384 7.54 8.47 1.41
C ALA A 384 7.29 7.24 2.30
N VAL A 385 6.89 6.11 1.72
CA VAL A 385 6.66 4.88 2.49
C VAL A 385 7.93 4.12 2.87
N THR A 386 9.10 4.50 2.34
CA THR A 386 10.39 4.03 2.88
C THR A 386 10.75 4.68 4.22
N VAL A 387 10.12 5.81 4.57
CA VAL A 387 10.12 6.34 5.94
C VAL A 387 8.99 5.63 6.70
N HIS A 388 9.31 4.69 7.56
CA HIS A 388 8.29 3.79 8.13
C HIS A 388 7.42 4.47 9.22
N GLU A 389 6.16 4.78 8.90
CA GLU A 389 5.19 5.37 9.84
C GLU A 389 3.77 4.93 9.47
N HIS A 390 2.82 5.02 10.40
CA HIS A 390 1.41 4.78 10.11
C HIS A 390 0.80 5.98 9.38
N GLU A 391 0.09 5.76 8.28
CA GLU A 391 -0.55 6.83 7.51
C GLU A 391 -1.54 7.64 8.37
N VAL A 392 -2.23 7.00 9.33
CA VAL A 392 -3.12 7.70 10.27
C VAL A 392 -2.37 8.71 11.14
N VAL A 393 -1.13 8.39 11.54
CA VAL A 393 -0.27 9.29 12.32
C VAL A 393 0.19 10.45 11.45
N ARG A 394 0.59 10.18 10.20
CA ARG A 394 0.98 11.22 9.24
C ARG A 394 -0.16 12.23 9.03
N VAL A 395 -1.37 11.73 8.76
CA VAL A 395 -2.55 12.58 8.55
C VAL A 395 -2.88 13.39 9.81
N ASP A 396 -2.96 12.75 10.98
CA ASP A 396 -3.28 13.44 12.25
C ASP A 396 -2.24 14.52 12.58
N ARG A 397 -0.96 14.27 12.31
CA ARG A 397 0.12 15.25 12.54
C ARG A 397 0.18 16.37 11.50
N THR A 398 -0.21 16.10 10.26
CA THR A 398 -0.06 17.05 9.14
C THR A 398 -1.18 18.07 9.07
N LEU A 399 -2.41 17.67 9.39
CA LEU A 399 -3.60 18.50 9.20
C LEU A 399 -4.04 19.20 10.50
N LEU A 400 -4.48 20.45 10.34
CA LEU A 400 -5.27 21.17 11.34
C LEU A 400 -6.64 20.51 11.50
N ALA A 401 -7.17 20.59 12.73
CA ALA A 401 -8.48 20.08 13.09
C ALA A 401 -9.62 20.81 12.37
#